data_AF-A0A973NMT8-F1
#
_entry.id   AF-A0A973NMT8-F1
#
_cell.length_a   1.000
_cell.length_b   1.000
_cell.length_c   1.000
_cell.angle_alpha   90.00
_cell.angle_beta   90.00
_cell.angle_gamma   90.00
#
_symmetry.space_group_name_H-M   'P 1'
#
loop_
_entity.id
_entity.type
_entity.pdbx_description
1 polymer ?
#
loop_
_entity_poly.entity_id
_entity_poly.type
_entity_poly.pdbx_seq_one_letter_code
_entity_poly.pdbx_strand_id
1 'polypeptide(L)'
;MCGTSLRLDIVGGTVLAGPIVLEPFVALENLESQIVAIRRLDALLRNVPPRRENDARLPRLVFALRALDGRADGASLRDLAIGIFGALEWPGDGDNVKSRVRRLVNLAEKLRRAGPRGVLAREV
;
A
#
# COMPACT_ATOMS: atom_id res chain seq x y z
N MET A 1 -15.21 -3.12 3.15
CA MET A 1 -14.54 -3.35 4.45
C MET A 1 -13.05 -3.48 4.21
N CYS A 2 -12.22 -2.56 4.71
CA CYS A 2 -10.76 -2.71 4.66
C CYS A 2 -10.37 -3.59 5.85
N GLY A 3 -10.17 -4.88 5.61
CA GLY A 3 -9.70 -5.82 6.63
C GLY A 3 -8.22 -5.58 6.94
N THR A 4 -7.87 -5.49 8.21
CA THR A 4 -6.46 -5.57 8.62
C THR A 4 -6.03 -7.02 8.48
N SER A 5 -5.11 -7.31 7.55
CA SER A 5 -4.51 -8.64 7.44
C SER A 5 -3.31 -8.76 8.39
N LEU A 6 -3.31 -9.78 9.24
CA LEU A 6 -2.17 -10.18 10.06
C LEU A 6 -1.71 -11.56 9.59
N ARG A 7 -0.41 -11.75 9.40
CA ARG A 7 0.19 -13.06 9.13
C ARG A 7 0.88 -13.53 10.41
N LEU A 8 0.56 -14.75 10.83
CA LEU A 8 1.23 -15.44 11.92
C LEU A 8 1.97 -16.64 11.33
N ASP A 9 3.29 -16.61 11.41
CA ASP A 9 4.14 -17.74 11.01
C ASP A 9 4.46 -18.58 12.25
N ILE A 10 3.99 -19.83 12.26
CA ILE A 10 4.23 -20.77 13.36
C ILE A 10 5.59 -21.42 13.13
N VAL A 11 6.57 -21.04 13.94
CA VAL A 11 7.94 -21.58 13.90
C VAL A 11 8.10 -22.87 14.70
N GLY A 12 7.17 -23.18 15.62
CA GLY A 12 7.15 -24.40 16.41
C GLY A 12 5.94 -24.46 17.34
N GLY A 13 5.65 -25.64 17.89
CA GLY A 13 4.53 -25.88 18.82
C GLY A 13 3.31 -26.54 18.18
N THR A 14 2.22 -26.66 18.96
CA THR A 14 0.94 -27.21 18.52
C THR A 14 -0.19 -26.22 18.80
N VAL A 15 -1.07 -26.04 17.82
CA VAL A 15 -2.25 -25.17 17.92
C VAL A 15 -3.52 -25.93 18.28
N LEU A 16 -3.46 -27.25 18.37
CA LEU A 16 -4.64 -28.11 18.54
C LEU A 16 -4.81 -28.66 19.98
N ALA A 17 -3.84 -28.45 20.87
CA ALA A 17 -3.78 -29.13 22.16
C ALA A 17 -4.31 -28.32 23.36
N GLY A 18 -4.94 -27.16 23.15
CA GLY A 18 -5.52 -26.37 24.24
C GLY A 18 -5.15 -24.88 24.16
N PRO A 19 -5.23 -24.14 25.27
CA PRO A 19 -4.88 -22.72 25.30
C PRO A 19 -3.44 -22.53 24.80
N ILE A 20 -3.27 -21.69 23.80
CA ILE A 20 -1.97 -21.37 23.22
C ILE A 20 -1.40 -20.11 23.87
N VAL A 21 -0.12 -20.16 24.24
CA VAL A 21 0.67 -18.97 24.57
C VAL A 21 1.51 -18.63 23.34
N LEU A 22 1.39 -17.39 22.86
CA LEU A 22 2.18 -16.90 21.74
C LEU A 22 3.45 -16.24 22.29
N GLU A 23 4.60 -16.82 21.97
CA GLU A 23 5.92 -16.24 22.24
C GLU A 23 6.47 -15.62 20.94
N PRO A 24 6.48 -14.28 20.81
CA PRO A 24 6.96 -13.65 19.59
C PRO A 24 8.48 -13.80 19.47
N PHE A 25 8.95 -14.39 18.38
CA PHE A 25 10.36 -14.32 18.00
C PHE A 25 10.64 -12.98 17.30
N VAL A 26 11.54 -12.18 17.88
CA VAL A 26 11.91 -10.87 17.36
C VAL A 26 13.38 -10.89 16.92
N ALA A 27 13.61 -10.61 15.64
CA ALA A 27 14.92 -10.52 15.02
C ALA A 27 15.33 -9.03 14.92
N LEU A 28 16.53 -8.69 15.39
CA LEU A 28 16.97 -7.28 15.48
C LEU A 28 17.01 -6.57 14.11
N GLU A 29 17.31 -7.29 13.04
CA GLU A 29 17.32 -6.80 11.65
C GLU A 29 15.95 -6.27 11.16
N ASN A 30 14.85 -6.73 11.74
CA ASN A 30 13.48 -6.39 11.35
C ASN A 30 12.65 -5.83 12.51
N LEU A 31 13.33 -5.36 13.57
CA LEU A 31 12.74 -5.02 14.87
C LEU A 31 11.53 -4.08 14.77
N GLU A 32 11.64 -2.99 14.01
CA GLU A 32 10.54 -2.02 13.87
C GLU A 32 9.29 -2.66 13.26
N SER A 33 9.44 -3.40 12.15
CA SER A 33 8.33 -4.07 11.46
C SER A 33 7.69 -5.13 12.36
N GLN A 34 8.48 -5.86 13.14
CA GLN A 34 8.00 -6.86 14.08
C GLN A 34 7.26 -6.23 15.28
N ILE A 35 7.76 -5.12 15.85
CA ILE A 35 7.08 -4.38 16.90
C ILE A 35 5.71 -3.89 16.40
N VAL A 36 5.63 -3.39 15.18
CA VAL A 36 4.36 -2.97 14.56
C VAL A 36 3.40 -4.15 14.43
N ALA A 37 3.87 -5.30 13.96
CA ALA A 37 3.05 -6.51 13.86
C ALA A 37 2.52 -6.96 15.23
N ILE A 38 3.36 -6.95 16.27
CA ILE A 38 2.96 -7.27 17.66
C ILE A 38 1.91 -6.28 18.17
N ARG A 39 2.08 -4.98 17.94
CA ARG A 39 1.09 -3.96 18.33
C ARG A 39 -0.25 -4.15 17.61
N ARG A 40 -0.24 -4.55 16.34
CA ARG A 40 -1.46 -4.88 15.58
C ARG A 40 -2.14 -6.14 16.11
N LEU A 41 -1.35 -7.16 16.46
CA LEU A 41 -1.86 -8.38 17.12
C LEU A 41 -2.52 -8.05 18.47
N ASP A 42 -1.86 -7.26 19.33
CA ASP A 42 -2.44 -6.83 20.62
C ASP A 42 -3.76 -6.06 20.42
N ALA A 43 -3.81 -5.13 19.47
CA ALA A 43 -5.05 -4.41 19.16
C ALA A 43 -6.17 -5.36 18.69
N LEU A 44 -5.86 -6.33 17.82
CA LEU A 44 -6.80 -7.35 17.37
C LEU A 44 -7.31 -8.21 18.54
N LEU A 45 -6.42 -8.69 19.41
CA LEU A 45 -6.78 -9.50 20.57
C LEU A 45 -7.64 -8.73 21.58
N ARG A 46 -7.44 -7.42 21.70
CA ARG A 46 -8.26 -6.52 22.54
C ARG A 46 -9.54 -6.04 21.85
N ASN A 47 -9.79 -6.45 20.60
CA ASN A 47 -10.89 -5.97 19.77
C ASN A 47 -10.91 -4.43 19.61
N VAL A 48 -9.72 -3.82 19.58
CA VAL A 48 -9.52 -2.37 19.36
C VAL A 48 -9.06 -2.15 17.91
N PRO A 49 -9.53 -1.11 17.21
CA PRO A 49 -9.05 -0.82 15.88
C PRO A 49 -7.53 -0.63 15.88
N PRO A 50 -6.76 -1.40 15.08
CA PRO A 50 -5.32 -1.23 15.03
C PRO A 50 -4.98 0.16 14.51
N ARG A 51 -3.94 0.78 15.09
CA ARG A 51 -3.45 2.08 14.64
C ARG A 51 -3.06 1.96 13.17
N ARG A 52 -3.76 2.69 12.29
CA ARG A 52 -3.37 2.79 10.88
C ARG A 52 -2.05 3.53 10.80
N GLU A 53 -1.03 2.87 10.29
CA GLU A 53 0.19 3.56 9.90
C GLU A 53 -0.12 4.33 8.63
N ASN A 54 0.05 5.65 8.71
CA ASN A 54 -0.04 6.51 7.54
C ASN A 54 1.22 6.28 6.70
N ASP A 55 1.16 5.34 5.76
CA ASP A 55 2.16 5.30 4.70
C ASP A 55 1.92 6.50 3.79
N ALA A 56 2.76 7.52 3.93
CA ALA A 56 2.68 8.76 3.15
C ALA A 56 2.75 8.53 1.63
N ARG A 57 3.22 7.35 1.18
CA ARG A 57 3.25 6.97 -0.23
C ARG A 57 1.89 6.50 -0.74
N LEU A 58 1.02 5.97 0.12
CA LEU A 58 -0.25 5.34 -0.30
C LEU A 58 -1.10 6.21 -1.21
N PRO A 59 -1.36 7.50 -0.92
CA PRO A 59 -2.16 8.34 -1.81
C PRO A 59 -1.57 8.41 -3.23
N ARG A 60 -0.24 8.51 -3.33
CA ARG A 60 0.46 8.56 -4.62
C ARG A 60 0.39 7.22 -5.35
N LEU A 61 0.52 6.10 -4.66
CA LEU A 61 0.40 4.76 -5.25
C LEU A 61 -1.03 4.51 -5.75
N VAL A 62 -2.05 4.92 -4.98
CA VAL A 62 -3.46 4.85 -5.40
C VAL A 62 -3.70 5.66 -6.66
N PHE A 63 -3.16 6.88 -6.76
CA PHE A 63 -3.27 7.66 -8.01
C PHE A 63 -2.57 7.01 -9.19
N ALA A 64 -1.41 6.36 -8.97
CA ALA A 64 -0.73 5.64 -10.03
C ALA A 64 -1.53 4.42 -10.50
N LEU A 65 -2.14 3.66 -9.59
CA LEU A 65 -3.02 2.54 -9.95
C LEU A 65 -4.27 3.01 -10.70
N ARG A 66 -4.92 4.08 -10.25
CA ARG A 66 -6.04 4.69 -11.02
C ARG A 66 -5.62 5.19 -12.39
N ALA A 67 -4.41 5.72 -12.52
CA ALA A 67 -3.86 6.08 -13.82
C ALA A 67 -3.65 4.84 -14.69
N LEU A 68 -3.21 3.72 -14.12
CA LEU A 68 -3.09 2.46 -14.84
C LEU A 68 -4.43 1.98 -15.40
N ASP A 69 -5.46 1.97 -14.55
CA ASP A 69 -6.82 1.55 -14.92
C ASP A 69 -7.35 2.45 -16.05
N GLY A 70 -7.25 3.77 -15.88
CA GLY A 70 -7.67 4.71 -16.93
C GLY A 70 -6.89 4.52 -18.24
N ARG A 71 -5.59 4.24 -18.20
CA ARG A 71 -4.81 3.93 -19.41
C ARG A 71 -5.25 2.63 -20.08
N ALA A 72 -5.62 1.62 -19.30
CA ALA A 72 -6.18 0.37 -19.83
C ALA A 72 -7.51 0.61 -20.56
N ASP A 73 -8.31 1.57 -20.06
CA ASP A 73 -9.57 2.01 -20.68
C ASP A 73 -9.37 3.04 -21.81
N GLY A 74 -8.12 3.33 -22.21
CA GLY A 74 -7.81 4.23 -23.32
C GLY A 74 -7.72 5.72 -22.96
N ALA A 75 -7.78 6.09 -21.68
CA ALA A 75 -7.71 7.48 -21.24
C ALA A 75 -6.42 8.17 -21.69
N SER A 76 -6.52 9.39 -22.20
CA SER A 76 -5.39 10.25 -22.52
C SER A 76 -4.76 10.85 -21.26
N LEU A 77 -3.58 11.48 -21.39
CA LEU A 77 -2.99 12.22 -20.27
C LEU A 77 -3.90 13.37 -19.77
N ARG A 78 -4.71 13.95 -20.67
CA ARG A 78 -5.69 14.98 -20.33
C ARG A 78 -6.82 14.42 -19.49
N ASP A 79 -7.38 13.28 -19.90
CA ASP A 79 -8.48 12.62 -19.19
C ASP A 79 -8.04 12.21 -17.78
N LEU A 80 -6.80 11.71 -17.65
CA LEU A 80 -6.22 11.41 -16.35
C LEU A 80 -6.02 12.66 -15.49
N ALA A 81 -5.65 13.79 -16.08
CA ALA A 81 -5.50 15.05 -15.34
C ALA A 81 -6.83 15.55 -14.78
N ILE A 82 -7.88 15.50 -15.60
CA ILE A 82 -9.23 15.87 -15.20
C ILE A 82 -9.74 14.88 -14.14
N GLY A 83 -9.64 13.58 -14.39
CA GLY A 83 -10.19 12.54 -13.50
C GLY A 83 -9.46 12.40 -12.16
N ILE A 84 -8.13 12.58 -12.13
CA ILE A 84 -7.34 12.42 -10.90
C ILE A 84 -7.19 13.73 -10.13
N PHE A 85 -7.01 14.85 -10.82
CA PHE A 85 -6.67 16.14 -10.21
C PHE A 85 -7.77 17.19 -10.35
N GLY A 86 -8.86 16.93 -11.07
CA GLY A 86 -9.87 17.94 -11.36
C GLY A 86 -9.34 19.09 -12.23
N ALA A 87 -8.27 18.86 -12.99
CA ALA A 87 -7.61 19.90 -13.78
C ALA A 87 -8.46 20.27 -15.01
N LEU A 88 -9.31 21.30 -14.87
CA LEU A 88 -10.16 21.81 -15.96
C LEU A 88 -9.34 22.49 -17.06
N GLU A 89 -8.22 23.11 -16.68
CA GLU A 89 -7.25 23.69 -17.60
C GLU A 89 -6.16 22.65 -17.93
N TRP A 90 -5.94 22.40 -19.23
CA TRP A 90 -4.93 21.43 -19.68
C TRP A 90 -4.16 21.96 -20.90
N PRO A 91 -2.80 21.99 -20.84
CA PRO A 91 -1.97 21.64 -19.69
C PRO A 91 -1.96 22.67 -18.54
N GLY A 92 -2.62 23.82 -18.73
CA GLY A 92 -2.62 24.98 -17.81
C GLY A 92 -1.43 25.93 -18.02
N ASP A 93 -1.42 27.05 -17.29
CA ASP A 93 -0.24 27.90 -17.16
C ASP A 93 0.84 27.18 -16.33
N GLY A 94 1.84 26.65 -17.05
CA GLY A 94 2.94 25.88 -16.50
C GLY A 94 2.77 24.36 -16.66
N ASP A 95 3.81 23.70 -17.16
CA ASP A 95 3.88 22.26 -17.46
C ASP A 95 3.75 21.31 -16.25
N ASN A 96 3.32 21.80 -15.08
CA ASN A 96 3.34 21.06 -13.82
C ASN A 96 2.33 19.90 -13.84
N VAL A 97 1.09 20.13 -14.29
CA VAL A 97 0.04 19.08 -14.29
C VAL A 97 0.39 17.97 -15.27
N LYS A 98 0.77 18.33 -16.51
CA LYS A 98 1.21 17.37 -17.53
C LYS A 98 2.40 16.54 -17.05
N SER A 99 3.42 17.18 -16.46
CA SER A 99 4.58 16.49 -15.90
C SER A 99 4.21 15.58 -14.73
N ARG A 100 3.26 16.00 -13.88
CA ARG A 100 2.76 15.19 -12.76
C ARG A 100 2.02 13.95 -13.24
N VAL A 101 1.15 14.07 -14.25
CA VAL A 101 0.46 12.92 -14.86
C VAL A 101 1.46 11.96 -15.51
N ARG A 102 2.44 12.47 -16.27
CA ARG A 102 3.51 11.61 -16.86
C ARG A 102 4.27 10.83 -15.79
N ARG A 103 4.61 11.46 -14.67
CA ARG A 103 5.26 10.78 -13.54
C ARG A 103 4.35 9.73 -12.89
N LEU A 104 3.04 9.97 -12.81
CA LEU A 104 2.09 8.96 -12.33
C LEU A 104 2.00 7.77 -13.28
N VAL A 105 1.91 7.99 -14.59
CA VAL A 105 1.89 6.91 -15.58
C VAL A 105 3.18 6.08 -15.52
N ASN A 106 4.34 6.74 -15.40
CA ASN A 106 5.61 6.01 -15.24
C ASN A 106 5.66 5.19 -13.95
N LEU A 107 5.12 5.72 -12.84
CA LEU A 107 5.01 4.97 -11.58
C LEU A 107 4.05 3.79 -11.72
N ALA A 108 2.91 3.99 -12.39
CA ALA A 108 1.91 2.97 -12.65
C ALA A 108 2.52 1.75 -13.37
N GLU A 109 3.34 2.01 -14.38
CA GLU A 109 4.06 0.95 -15.10
C GLU A 109 5.08 0.22 -14.23
N LYS A 110 5.78 0.92 -13.33
CA LYS A 110 6.67 0.27 -12.36
C LYS A 110 5.89 -0.62 -11.40
N LEU A 111 4.76 -0.14 -10.88
CA LEU A 111 3.89 -0.92 -9.99
C LEU A 111 3.35 -2.17 -10.69
N ARG A 112 2.90 -2.04 -11.94
CA ARG A 112 2.42 -3.17 -12.76
C ARG A 112 3.51 -4.23 -12.94
N ARG A 113 4.74 -3.82 -13.23
CA ARG A 113 5.89 -4.74 -13.42
C ARG A 113 6.32 -5.40 -12.13
N ALA A 114 6.35 -4.67 -11.02
CA ALA A 114 6.74 -5.20 -9.71
C ALA A 114 5.70 -6.19 -9.15
N GLY A 115 4.44 -6.04 -9.59
CA GLY A 115 3.32 -6.85 -9.11
C GLY A 115 3.03 -6.64 -7.62
N PRO A 116 2.03 -7.36 -7.07
CA PRO A 116 1.62 -7.18 -5.67
C PRO A 116 2.78 -7.40 -4.68
N ARG A 117 3.66 -8.36 -4.97
CA ARG A 117 4.81 -8.68 -4.11
C ARG A 117 5.79 -7.50 -4.01
N GLY A 118 6.24 -6.94 -5.13
CA GLY A 118 7.18 -5.83 -5.10
C GLY A 118 6.59 -4.55 -4.50
N VAL A 119 5.28 -4.34 -4.64
CA VAL A 119 4.57 -3.23 -3.97
C VAL A 119 4.57 -3.42 -2.45
N LEU A 120 4.23 -4.62 -1.96
CA LEU A 120 4.22 -4.91 -0.51
C LEU A 120 5.62 -4.95 0.10
N ALA A 121 6.62 -5.40 -0.66
CA ALA A 121 8.04 -5.38 -0.29
C ALA A 121 8.67 -3.98 -0.42
N ARG A 122 7.92 -2.98 -0.88
CA ARG A 122 8.34 -1.58 -1.03
C ARG A 122 9.49 -1.37 -2.02
N GLU A 123 9.58 -2.18 -3.08
CA GLU A 123 10.65 -2.17 -4.09
C GLU A 123 10.45 -1.11 -5.20
N VAL A 124 9.40 -0.28 -5.13
CA VAL A 124 9.01 0.70 -6.17
C VAL A 124 8.92 2.14 -5.68
#